data_AF-A0A537IG35-F1
#
_entry.id   AF-A0A537IG35-F1
#
_cell.length_a   1.000
_cell.length_b   1.000
_cell.length_c   1.000
_cell.angle_alpha   90.00
_cell.angle_beta   90.00
_cell.angle_gamma   90.00
#
_symmetry.space_group_name_H-M   'P 1'
#
loop_
_entity.id
_entity.type
_entity.pdbx_description
1 polymer ?
#
loop_
_entity_poly.entity_id
_entity_poly.type
_entity_poly.pdbx_seq_one_letter_code
_entity_poly.pdbx_strand_id
1 'polypeptide(L)'
;MSGQRSDWRDRLHANPSRMEQKLAFKLQEDGIFYQTQVEIPVTTADFYFPTQPRRLIVFVDRRVHVGKTQSIKDEELRTLLRKKGYRVLELFYDSYSDKKRDELYRQILASLGI
;
A
#
# COMPACT_ATOMS: atom_id res chain seq x y z
N MET A 1 -18.79 28.07 -3.58
CA MET A 1 -18.23 26.94 -4.37
C MET A 1 -17.39 26.10 -3.43
N SER A 2 -17.98 25.06 -2.83
CA SER A 2 -17.28 24.14 -1.92
C SER A 2 -16.44 23.18 -2.76
N GLY A 3 -15.13 23.41 -2.80
CA GLY A 3 -14.20 22.47 -3.40
C GLY A 3 -14.34 21.11 -2.69
N GLN A 4 -14.79 20.10 -3.42
CA GLN A 4 -14.83 18.71 -2.99
C GLN A 4 -13.40 18.24 -2.70
N ARG A 5 -12.90 18.50 -1.50
CA ARG A 5 -11.86 17.69 -0.88
C ARG A 5 -12.54 16.37 -0.55
N SER A 6 -12.29 15.35 -1.35
CA SER A 6 -12.55 13.97 -0.93
C SER A 6 -11.81 13.81 0.40
N ASP A 7 -12.54 13.64 1.51
CA ASP A 7 -11.88 13.38 2.78
C ASP A 7 -11.23 12.01 2.61
N TRP A 8 -9.92 11.92 2.76
CA TRP A 8 -9.23 10.63 2.69
C TRP A 8 -9.80 9.66 3.74
N ARG A 9 -10.45 10.20 4.78
CA ARG A 9 -11.25 9.46 5.77
C ARG A 9 -12.44 8.72 5.17
N ASP A 10 -13.06 9.20 4.10
CA ASP A 10 -14.14 8.49 3.41
C ASP A 10 -13.64 7.19 2.75
N ARG A 11 -12.32 7.03 2.58
CA ARG A 11 -11.67 5.79 2.09
C ARG A 11 -11.33 4.79 3.21
N LEU A 12 -11.56 5.13 4.49
CA LEU A 12 -11.21 4.28 5.64
C LEU A 12 -11.93 2.92 5.65
N HIS A 13 -13.00 2.77 4.87
CA HIS A 13 -13.77 1.53 4.74
C HIS A 13 -13.77 0.97 3.32
N ALA A 14 -12.69 1.15 2.55
CA ALA A 14 -12.53 0.44 1.30
C ALA A 14 -12.40 -1.06 1.56
N ASN A 15 -13.29 -1.85 0.97
CA ASN A 15 -13.17 -3.31 0.97
C ASN A 15 -11.83 -3.70 0.33
N PRO A 16 -10.95 -4.44 1.02
CA PRO A 16 -9.66 -4.82 0.49
C PRO A 16 -9.82 -5.56 -0.85
N SER A 17 -8.98 -5.23 -1.82
CA SER A 17 -9.05 -5.89 -3.12
C SER A 17 -8.76 -7.40 -2.98
N ARG A 18 -9.21 -8.21 -3.95
CA ARG A 18 -8.83 -9.64 -3.99
C ARG A 18 -7.31 -9.83 -3.95
N MET A 19 -6.54 -8.89 -4.51
CA MET A 19 -5.08 -8.93 -4.49
C MET A 19 -4.54 -8.74 -3.07
N GLU A 20 -4.99 -7.69 -2.37
CA GLU A 20 -4.62 -7.44 -0.96
C GLU A 20 -4.99 -8.63 -0.07
N GLN A 21 -6.22 -9.16 -0.18
CA GLN A 21 -6.64 -10.31 0.62
C GLN A 21 -5.72 -11.51 0.39
N LYS A 22 -5.35 -11.80 -0.85
CA LYS A 22 -4.48 -12.94 -1.18
C LYS A 22 -3.03 -12.73 -0.78
N LEU A 23 -2.53 -11.50 -0.78
CA LEU A 23 -1.22 -11.16 -0.20
C LEU A 23 -1.25 -11.31 1.32
N ALA A 24 -2.31 -10.82 1.97
CA ALA A 24 -2.51 -10.92 3.41
C ALA A 24 -2.49 -12.39 3.89
N PHE A 25 -3.17 -13.29 3.17
CA PHE A 25 -3.16 -14.72 3.47
C PHE A 25 -1.75 -15.32 3.36
N LYS A 26 -0.99 -15.03 2.29
CA LYS A 26 0.38 -15.54 2.15
C LYS A 26 1.32 -15.03 3.25
N LEU A 27 1.22 -13.75 3.59
CA LEU A 27 2.00 -13.17 4.68
C LEU A 27 1.68 -13.86 6.02
N GLN A 28 0.42 -14.21 6.27
CA GLN A 28 0.00 -14.95 7.46
C GLN A 28 0.50 -16.41 7.46
N GLU A 29 0.39 -17.11 6.33
CA GLU A 29 0.89 -18.48 6.17
C GLU A 29 2.39 -18.57 6.47
N ASP A 30 3.16 -17.56 6.05
CA ASP A 30 4.60 -17.47 6.28
C ASP A 30 4.96 -16.82 7.64
N GLY A 31 3.97 -16.56 8.51
CA GLY A 31 4.18 -16.03 9.85
C GLY A 31 4.72 -14.59 9.92
N ILE A 32 4.59 -13.82 8.83
CA ILE A 32 5.08 -12.46 8.74
C ILE A 32 4.09 -11.51 9.42
N PHE A 33 4.58 -10.74 10.40
CA PHE A 33 3.75 -9.79 11.13
C PHE A 33 3.56 -8.48 10.36
N TYR A 34 2.31 -8.06 10.21
CA TYR A 34 1.90 -6.81 9.59
C TYR A 34 0.61 -6.27 10.22
N GLN A 35 0.30 -5.01 9.92
CA GLN A 35 -0.97 -4.36 10.23
C GLN A 35 -1.58 -3.87 8.92
N THR A 36 -2.90 -3.93 8.78
CA THR A 36 -3.62 -3.39 7.62
C THR A 36 -4.39 -2.15 8.04
N GLN A 37 -4.66 -1.27 7.07
CA GLN A 37 -5.48 -0.08 7.25
C GLN A 37 -5.03 0.83 8.40
N VAL A 38 -3.72 0.88 8.66
CA VAL A 38 -3.16 1.76 9.69
C VAL A 38 -3.29 3.21 9.23
N GLU A 39 -3.89 4.04 10.08
CA GLU A 39 -3.87 5.49 9.88
C GLU A 39 -2.44 6.00 10.07
N ILE A 40 -1.90 6.56 8.99
CA ILE A 40 -0.61 7.24 8.99
C ILE A 40 -0.90 8.70 8.67
N PRO A 41 -0.19 9.68 9.24
CA PRO A 41 -0.51 11.07 8.96
C PRO A 41 -0.50 11.31 7.46
N VAL A 42 -1.67 11.67 6.91
CA VAL A 42 -2.00 11.94 5.50
C VAL A 42 -2.46 10.77 4.61
N THR A 43 -2.55 9.52 5.08
CA THR A 43 -3.17 8.39 4.32
C THR A 43 -3.41 7.14 5.17
N THR A 44 -4.18 6.19 4.63
CA THR A 44 -4.27 4.81 5.13
C THR A 44 -3.33 3.91 4.34
N ALA A 45 -2.61 3.00 4.99
CA ALA A 45 -1.73 2.03 4.35
C ALA A 45 -2.42 0.67 4.15
N ASP A 46 -2.20 0.02 3.00
CA ASP A 46 -2.74 -1.33 2.75
C ASP A 46 -2.03 -2.35 3.63
N PHE A 47 -0.69 -2.28 3.67
CA PHE A 47 0.13 -3.01 4.64
C PHE A 47 1.14 -2.09 5.32
N TYR A 48 1.20 -2.21 6.63
CA TYR A 48 2.16 -1.55 7.50
C TYR A 48 2.99 -2.61 8.23
N PHE A 49 4.29 -2.59 8.00
CA PHE A 49 5.25 -3.50 8.62
C PHE A 49 6.08 -2.71 9.63
N PRO A 50 6.02 -3.05 10.94
CA PRO A 50 6.77 -2.36 11.99
C PRO A 50 8.25 -2.81 12.02
N THR A 51 8.90 -2.87 10.86
CA THR A 51 10.31 -3.25 10.71
C THR A 51 11.26 -2.22 11.32
N GLN A 52 12.43 -2.69 11.76
CA GLN A 52 13.52 -1.84 12.24
C GLN A 52 14.67 -1.80 11.21
N PRO A 53 15.42 -0.69 11.10
CA PRO A 53 15.28 0.57 11.85
C PRO A 53 14.16 1.49 11.31
N ARG A 54 13.61 1.21 10.13
CA ARG A 54 12.54 1.99 9.49
C ARG A 54 11.35 1.10 9.16
N ARG A 55 10.17 1.58 9.53
CA ARG A 55 8.88 0.95 9.20
C ARG A 55 8.66 0.95 7.69
N LEU A 56 8.15 -0.16 7.16
CA LEU A 56 7.81 -0.30 5.75
C LEU A 56 6.30 -0.13 5.56
N ILE A 57 5.92 0.75 4.63
CA ILE A 57 4.56 0.97 4.17
C ILE A 57 4.45 0.43 2.75
N VAL A 58 3.43 -0.37 2.48
CA VAL A 58 3.15 -0.92 1.15
C VAL A 58 1.79 -0.44 0.67
N PHE A 59 1.76 0.09 -0.55
CA PHE A 59 0.54 0.45 -1.29
C PHE A 59 0.36 -0.54 -2.44
N VAL A 60 -0.85 -1.09 -2.59
CA VAL A 60 -1.22 -2.08 -3.61
C VAL A 60 -2.27 -1.46 -4.52
N ASP A 61 -1.79 -0.82 -5.59
CA ASP A 61 -2.64 -0.06 -6.50
C ASP A 61 -2.93 -0.79 -7.80
N ARG A 62 -4.19 -0.76 -8.20
CA ARG A 62 -4.59 -1.19 -9.53
C ARG A 62 -4.36 -0.07 -10.54
N ARG A 63 -3.72 -0.36 -11.68
CA ARG A 63 -3.38 0.65 -12.71
C ARG A 63 -4.57 1.37 -13.38
N VAL A 64 -5.81 1.01 -13.06
CA VAL A 64 -6.98 1.31 -13.90
C VAL A 64 -7.47 2.77 -13.84
N HIS A 65 -7.06 3.58 -12.86
CA HIS A 65 -7.63 4.94 -12.68
C HIS A 65 -6.59 6.03 -12.34
N VAL A 66 -5.39 5.95 -12.93
CA VAL A 66 -4.39 7.00 -12.71
C VAL A 66 -4.56 8.09 -13.77
N GLY A 67 -5.52 8.99 -13.55
CA GLY A 67 -5.46 10.31 -14.19
C GLY A 67 -4.17 11.02 -13.74
N LYS A 68 -3.50 11.76 -14.64
CA LYS A 68 -2.22 12.45 -14.35
C LYS A 68 -2.21 13.18 -13.00
N THR A 69 -3.33 13.83 -12.65
CA THR A 69 -3.50 14.57 -11.40
C THR A 69 -3.48 13.69 -10.14
N GLN A 70 -4.05 12.49 -10.19
CA GLN A 70 -4.04 11.56 -9.05
C GLN A 70 -2.63 10.99 -8.85
N SER A 71 -1.94 10.65 -9.94
CA SER A 71 -0.55 10.19 -9.91
C SER A 71 0.40 11.16 -9.18
N ILE A 72 0.25 12.46 -9.46
CA ILE A 72 1.06 13.51 -8.85
C ILE A 72 0.80 13.58 -7.34
N LYS A 73 -0.47 13.54 -6.93
CA LYS A 73 -0.85 13.55 -5.50
C LYS A 73 -0.31 12.32 -4.78
N ASP A 74 -0.40 11.14 -5.40
CA ASP A 74 0.12 9.92 -4.80
C ASP A 74 1.64 10.00 -4.67
N GLU A 75 2.37 10.58 -5.65
CA GLU A 75 3.83 10.77 -5.54
C GLU A 75 4.23 11.79 -4.47
N GLU A 76 3.50 12.90 -4.34
CA GLU A 76 3.72 13.89 -3.29
C GLU A 76 3.53 13.28 -1.90
N LEU A 77 2.45 12.49 -1.72
CA LEU A 77 2.17 11.74 -0.51
C LEU A 77 3.33 10.80 -0.17
N ARG A 78 3.83 10.04 -1.13
CA ARG A 78 4.93 9.08 -0.93
C ARG A 78 6.24 9.79 -0.60
N THR A 79 6.53 10.90 -1.26
CA THR A 79 7.69 11.74 -0.95
C THR A 79 7.63 12.25 0.49
N LEU A 80 6.45 12.66 0.95
CA LEU A 80 6.24 13.10 2.33
C LEU A 80 6.44 11.95 3.34
N LEU A 81 5.93 10.74 3.06
CA LEU A 81 6.17 9.57 3.90
C LEU A 81 7.66 9.21 3.98
N ARG A 82 8.38 9.22 2.85
CA ARG A 82 9.84 8.99 2.82
C ARG A 82 10.59 10.05 3.65
N LYS A 83 10.21 11.32 3.55
CA LYS A 83 10.76 12.41 4.39
C LYS A 83 10.50 12.21 5.89
N LYS A 84 9.37 11.59 6.25
CA LYS A 84 9.05 11.21 7.64
C LYS A 84 9.80 9.95 8.13
N GLY A 85 10.68 9.39 7.31
CA GLY A 85 11.53 8.26 7.68
C GLY A 85 10.94 6.88 7.40
N TYR A 86 9.79 6.80 6.72
CA TYR A 86 9.22 5.53 6.29
C TYR A 86 9.91 5.00 5.04
N ARG A 87 10.00 3.68 4.93
CA ARG A 87 10.26 3.00 3.66
C ARG A 87 8.91 2.82 2.98
N VAL A 88 8.82 3.13 1.69
CA VAL A 88 7.56 3.07 0.94
C VAL A 88 7.77 2.17 -0.29
N LEU A 89 6.97 1.11 -0.38
CA LEU A 89 6.92 0.19 -1.51
C LEU A 89 5.58 0.34 -2.24
N GLU A 90 5.64 0.40 -3.56
CA GLU A 90 4.47 0.53 -4.43
C GLU A 90 4.35 -0.72 -5.28
N LEU A 91 3.19 -1.36 -5.22
CA LEU A 91 2.89 -2.59 -5.92
C LEU A 91 1.77 -2.34 -6.92
N PHE A 92 2.11 -2.41 -8.21
CA PHE A 92 1.15 -2.17 -9.28
C PHE A 92 0.69 -3.48 -9.93
N TYR A 93 -0.60 -3.58 -10.21
CA TYR A 93 -1.17 -4.68 -10.98
C TYR A 93 -2.34 -4.23 -11.88
N ASP A 94 -2.49 -4.89 -13.03
CA ASP A 94 -3.59 -4.60 -13.97
C ASP A 94 -4.82 -5.45 -13.65
N SER A 95 -4.59 -6.73 -13.35
CA SER A 95 -5.62 -7.72 -13.01
C SER A 95 -5.08 -8.76 -12.04
N TYR A 96 -5.99 -9.44 -11.34
CA TYR A 96 -5.63 -10.51 -10.44
C TYR A 96 -5.14 -11.74 -11.23
N SER A 97 -3.98 -12.26 -10.87
CA SER A 97 -3.54 -13.63 -11.18
C SER A 97 -2.64 -14.14 -10.06
N ASP A 98 -2.61 -15.45 -9.85
CA ASP A 98 -1.75 -16.05 -8.80
C ASP A 98 -0.26 -15.80 -9.08
N LYS A 99 0.14 -15.82 -10.35
CA LYS A 99 1.49 -15.44 -10.78
C LYS A 99 1.83 -14.01 -10.36
N LYS A 100 0.91 -13.06 -10.57
CA LYS A 100 1.14 -11.65 -10.18
C LYS A 100 1.16 -11.50 -8.66
N ARG A 101 0.26 -12.17 -7.94
CA ARG A 101 0.30 -12.22 -6.47
C ARG A 101 1.66 -12.69 -5.97
N ASP A 102 2.21 -13.78 -6.52
CA ASP A 102 3.51 -14.31 -6.08
C ASP A 102 4.68 -13.38 -6.44
N GLU A 103 4.61 -12.68 -7.57
CA GLU A 103 5.57 -11.64 -7.93
C GLU A 103 5.55 -10.47 -6.93
N LEU A 104 4.36 -9.94 -6.64
CA LEU A 104 4.18 -8.86 -5.67
C LEU A 104 4.61 -9.29 -4.27
N TYR A 105 4.30 -10.53 -3.89
CA TYR A 105 4.74 -11.13 -2.64
C TYR A 105 6.26 -11.13 -2.49
N ARG A 106 6.99 -11.57 -3.53
CA ARG A 106 8.47 -11.54 -3.53
C ARG A 106 9.03 -10.13 -3.41
N GLN A 107 8.36 -9.12 -3.98
CA GLN A 107 8.78 -7.73 -3.82
C GLN A 107 8.61 -7.25 -2.37
N ILE A 108 7.56 -7.70 -1.68
CA ILE A 108 7.40 -7.45 -0.24
C ILE A 108 8.54 -8.11 0.52
N LEU A 109 8.83 -9.40 0.29
CA LEU A 109 9.92 -10.12 0.96
C LEU A 109 11.28 -9.46 0.75
N ALA A 110 11.61 -9.13 -0.50
CA ALA A 110 12.85 -8.42 -0.84
C ALA A 110 12.93 -7.06 -0.14
N SER A 111 11.80 -6.37 0.03
CA SER A 111 11.74 -5.12 0.79
C SER A 111 11.83 -5.34 2.29
N LEU A 112 11.39 -6.47 2.82
CA LEU A 112 11.60 -6.85 4.22
C LEU A 112 13.04 -7.32 4.48
N GLY A 113 13.78 -7.69 3.45
CA GLY A 113 15.13 -8.25 3.55
C GLY A 113 15.14 -9.73 3.92
N ILE A 114 14.09 -10.45 3.52
CA ILE A 114 13.88 -11.90 3.74
C ILE A 114 13.95 -12.61 2.39
#